data_AF-A0AAQ3RT00-F1
#
_entry.id   AF-A0AAQ3RT00-F1
#
_cell.length_a   1.000
_cell.length_b   1.000
_cell.length_c   1.000
_cell.angle_alpha   90.00
_cell.angle_beta   90.00
_cell.angle_gamma   90.00
#
_symmetry.space_group_name_H-M   'P 1'
#
loop_
_entity.id
_entity.type
_entity.pdbx_description
1 polymer ?
#
loop_
_entity_poly.entity_id
_entity_poly.type
_entity_poly.pdbx_seq_one_letter_code
_entity_poly.pdbx_strand_id
1 'polypeptide(L)'
;MNKNKDMIFSGYQFLLHVGVFTLLVTFSITITHAVPPILDVSSLNRTSFPPAFIFGTASSAYQYEGAANEGGRGPSIWDTFSHKHPEHISDRSNGDVAVDQYHRYKAFQKGLIGISLNCHWFIPFSNDTLDDRAAKRALDFMFGWYMQPLTRGKYPKTMHSLLGSRLPNFTEEQSKLLIGSFDFIGLNYYTTNYAAHISQPINNSGNTTYFQDTRVNFTTERNGSPIGPRAASSWLYVYPRGLRELLLYIKIKYKNPVIYITENGMDESNDPTLSLEEALMDTYRIDYFYRHLYYISTALKDGVKVHGYFAWSLLDNFEWGAGYTLRFGINFIDYKDNLKRHHKLSAHWFRNFLRKQ
;
A
#
# COMPACT_ATOMS: atom_id res chain seq x y z
N MET A 1 43.04 63.50 -58.24
CA MET A 1 43.82 63.09 -59.43
C MET A 1 43.43 61.67 -59.83
N ASN A 2 43.86 61.20 -61.00
CA ASN A 2 43.34 59.97 -61.66
C ASN A 2 44.48 58.95 -61.93
N LYS A 3 44.13 57.71 -62.34
CA LYS A 3 44.93 56.47 -62.55
C LYS A 3 45.09 55.61 -61.27
N ASN A 4 44.83 54.29 -61.25
CA ASN A 4 45.31 53.12 -62.06
C ASN A 4 46.81 52.84 -61.82
N LYS A 5 47.31 51.60 -61.62
CA LYS A 5 46.80 50.18 -61.67
C LYS A 5 47.66 49.33 -60.67
N ASP A 6 47.52 48.03 -60.36
CA ASP A 6 46.71 46.85 -60.77
C ASP A 6 46.50 45.92 -59.52
N MET A 7 45.54 44.97 -59.43
CA MET A 7 45.52 43.55 -59.89
C MET A 7 46.74 42.71 -59.43
N ILE A 8 46.61 41.62 -58.64
CA ILE A 8 46.14 40.28 -59.07
C ILE A 8 45.83 39.33 -57.86
N PHE A 9 44.80 38.47 -57.97
CA PHE A 9 44.48 37.20 -57.23
C PHE A 9 44.31 37.24 -55.69
N SER A 10 43.18 36.81 -55.10
CA SER A 10 42.64 35.43 -54.91
C SER A 10 43.31 34.65 -53.75
N GLY A 11 42.60 34.10 -52.77
CA GLY A 11 41.14 34.09 -52.54
C GLY A 11 40.72 33.31 -51.28
N TYR A 12 39.45 33.44 -50.89
CA TYR A 12 38.80 32.89 -49.67
C TYR A 12 39.26 33.48 -48.30
N GLN A 13 38.26 33.90 -47.53
CA GLN A 13 38.39 34.72 -46.33
C GLN A 13 38.77 33.91 -45.08
N PHE A 14 39.60 34.51 -44.22
CA PHE A 14 39.80 34.05 -42.84
C PHE A 14 39.72 35.25 -41.87
N LEU A 15 38.49 35.59 -41.47
CA LEU A 15 38.16 36.57 -40.42
C LEU A 15 37.04 35.93 -39.57
N LEU A 16 37.27 35.50 -38.33
CA LEU A 16 37.58 36.25 -37.10
C LEU A 16 36.33 36.81 -36.39
N HIS A 17 36.18 36.38 -35.12
CA HIS A 17 35.46 37.04 -34.03
C HIS A 17 33.92 37.21 -34.12
N VAL A 18 33.21 36.18 -33.66
CA VAL A 18 32.09 36.38 -32.71
C VAL A 18 32.39 35.51 -31.48
N GLY A 19 32.73 36.16 -30.36
CA GLY A 19 32.99 35.46 -29.10
C GLY A 19 31.70 35.29 -28.29
N VAL A 20 31.26 34.05 -28.07
CA VAL A 20 30.15 33.74 -27.15
C VAL A 20 30.59 32.65 -26.17
N PHE A 21 30.37 32.96 -24.89
CA PHE A 21 30.45 32.13 -23.69
C PHE A 21 30.71 30.63 -23.85
N THR A 22 31.80 30.18 -23.20
CA THR A 22 32.00 28.80 -22.77
C THR A 22 30.91 28.37 -21.76
N LEU A 23 29.84 27.75 -22.25
CA LEU A 23 28.90 27.01 -21.40
C LEU A 23 29.15 25.50 -21.55
N LEU A 24 30.12 25.00 -20.78
CA LEU A 24 30.33 23.56 -20.59
C LEU A 24 29.17 22.98 -19.76
N VAL A 25 28.03 22.74 -20.43
CA VAL A 25 26.94 21.95 -19.88
C VAL A 25 27.42 20.51 -19.80
N THR A 26 28.02 20.16 -18.66
CA THR A 26 28.28 18.77 -18.29
C THR A 26 26.94 18.08 -18.13
N PHE A 27 26.50 17.41 -19.20
CA PHE A 27 25.28 16.60 -19.22
C PHE A 27 25.48 15.40 -18.29
N SER A 28 25.30 15.67 -17.00
CA SER A 28 25.29 14.67 -15.94
C SER A 28 24.08 13.81 -16.19
N ILE A 29 24.27 12.68 -16.87
CA ILE A 29 23.25 11.68 -17.10
C ILE A 29 22.87 11.13 -15.73
N THR A 30 21.89 11.78 -15.11
CA THR A 30 21.17 11.25 -13.97
C THR A 30 20.47 9.99 -14.47
N ILE A 31 21.05 8.84 -14.14
CA ILE A 31 20.39 7.54 -14.30
C ILE A 31 19.27 7.49 -13.26
N THR A 32 18.21 8.25 -13.55
CA THR A 32 16.87 7.97 -13.07
C THR A 32 16.65 6.50 -13.35
N HIS A 33 16.39 5.73 -12.31
CA HIS A 33 16.05 4.32 -12.47
C HIS A 33 14.60 4.27 -12.96
N ALA A 34 14.42 4.65 -14.23
CA ALA A 34 13.16 4.58 -14.93
C ALA A 34 12.64 3.15 -14.80
N VAL A 35 11.49 3.01 -14.15
CA VAL A 35 10.81 1.73 -14.01
C VAL A 35 10.61 1.20 -15.44
N PRO A 36 11.12 0.00 -15.78
CA PRO A 36 11.13 -0.46 -17.17
C PRO A 36 9.69 -0.48 -17.71
N PRO A 37 9.52 -0.13 -19.00
CA PRO A 37 8.21 -0.10 -19.65
C PRO A 37 7.52 -1.45 -19.47
N ILE A 38 6.19 -1.37 -19.29
CA ILE A 38 5.23 -2.46 -19.03
C ILE A 38 5.87 -3.85 -19.15
N LEU A 39 6.19 -4.45 -17.99
CA LEU A 39 6.63 -5.85 -17.94
C LEU A 39 5.57 -6.72 -18.61
N ASP A 40 5.99 -7.74 -19.37
CA ASP A 40 5.08 -8.65 -20.05
C ASP A 40 4.13 -9.33 -19.05
N VAL A 41 2.90 -8.81 -18.99
CA VAL A 41 1.86 -9.24 -18.06
C VAL A 41 1.32 -10.64 -18.34
N SER A 42 1.73 -11.29 -19.44
CA SER A 42 1.41 -12.69 -19.74
C SER A 42 2.29 -13.68 -18.96
N SER A 43 3.49 -13.26 -18.52
CA SER A 43 4.51 -14.15 -17.95
C SER A 43 4.23 -14.62 -16.51
N LEU A 44 3.23 -14.05 -15.83
CA LEU A 44 2.76 -14.46 -14.51
C LEU A 44 1.29 -14.90 -14.59
N ASN A 45 0.99 -16.12 -14.14
CA ASN A 45 -0.38 -16.67 -14.14
C ASN A 45 -0.60 -17.57 -12.90
N ARG A 46 -1.77 -18.23 -12.79
CA ARG A 46 -2.08 -19.09 -11.63
C ARG A 46 -1.03 -20.17 -11.35
N THR A 47 -0.30 -20.68 -12.35
CA THR A 47 0.76 -21.70 -12.13
C THR A 47 2.03 -21.14 -11.50
N SER A 48 2.24 -19.82 -11.53
CA SER A 48 3.36 -19.11 -10.86
C SER A 48 3.25 -19.07 -9.32
N PHE A 49 2.22 -19.72 -8.76
CA PHE A 49 1.88 -19.77 -7.34
C PHE A 49 1.54 -21.22 -6.94
N PRO A 50 1.83 -21.66 -5.70
CA PRO A 50 1.57 -23.03 -5.24
C PRO A 50 0.13 -23.51 -5.52
N PRO A 51 -0.11 -24.82 -5.78
CA PRO A 51 -1.44 -25.34 -6.05
C PRO A 51 -2.48 -25.04 -4.95
N ALA A 52 -2.04 -24.97 -3.69
CA ALA A 52 -2.86 -24.64 -2.53
C ALA A 52 -2.93 -23.13 -2.19
N PHE A 53 -2.26 -22.25 -2.96
CA PHE A 53 -2.29 -20.80 -2.72
C PHE A 53 -3.70 -20.23 -2.94
N ILE A 54 -4.21 -19.51 -1.94
CA ILE A 54 -5.58 -19.00 -1.89
C ILE A 54 -5.64 -17.62 -2.54
N PHE A 55 -6.49 -17.48 -3.56
CA PHE A 55 -6.93 -16.18 -4.06
C PHE A 55 -8.39 -16.01 -3.62
N GLY A 56 -8.72 -14.87 -3.00
CA GLY A 56 -10.01 -14.70 -2.33
C GLY A 56 -10.48 -13.25 -2.23
N THR A 57 -11.56 -13.06 -1.47
CA THR A 57 -12.16 -11.75 -1.17
C THR A 57 -12.52 -11.67 0.32
N ALA A 58 -12.77 -10.46 0.82
CA ALA A 58 -12.97 -10.16 2.25
C ALA A 58 -14.38 -9.62 2.52
N SER A 59 -14.75 -9.55 3.80
CA SER A 59 -16.06 -9.09 4.30
C SER A 59 -15.92 -8.45 5.69
N SER A 60 -17.00 -7.82 6.19
CA SER A 60 -17.05 -7.23 7.53
C SER A 60 -18.37 -7.57 8.23
N ALA A 61 -18.34 -7.71 9.55
CA ALA A 61 -19.45 -8.20 10.39
C ALA A 61 -20.78 -7.48 10.09
N TYR A 62 -20.84 -6.16 10.25
CA TYR A 62 -22.07 -5.36 10.03
C TYR A 62 -22.55 -5.36 8.56
N GLN A 63 -21.68 -5.74 7.61
CA GLN A 63 -22.04 -5.84 6.19
C GLN A 63 -22.58 -7.22 5.81
N TYR A 64 -22.42 -8.25 6.66
CA TYR A 64 -22.69 -9.65 6.29
C TYR A 64 -23.52 -10.45 7.32
N GLU A 65 -23.29 -10.27 8.62
CA GLU A 65 -23.82 -11.15 9.67
C GLU A 65 -25.35 -11.08 9.80
N GLY A 66 -25.91 -9.87 9.91
CA GLY A 66 -27.30 -9.68 10.28
C GLY A 66 -27.54 -10.00 11.76
N ALA A 67 -28.71 -10.58 12.07
CA ALA A 67 -29.11 -11.01 13.41
C ALA A 67 -28.90 -9.94 14.51
N ALA A 68 -29.12 -8.66 14.16
CA ALA A 68 -28.62 -7.53 14.96
C ALA A 68 -29.16 -7.47 16.40
N ASN A 69 -30.30 -8.10 16.69
CA ASN A 69 -30.94 -8.12 18.01
C ASN A 69 -30.91 -9.51 18.67
N GLU A 70 -30.09 -10.44 18.17
CA GLU A 70 -30.06 -11.84 18.61
C GLU A 70 -28.83 -12.17 19.46
N GLY A 71 -28.85 -13.31 20.15
CA GLY A 71 -27.72 -13.80 20.95
C GLY A 71 -27.29 -12.91 22.13
N GLY A 72 -28.05 -11.86 22.45
CA GLY A 72 -27.66 -10.83 23.42
C GLY A 72 -26.76 -9.73 22.85
N ARG A 73 -26.67 -9.60 21.52
CA ARG A 73 -25.93 -8.52 20.84
C ARG A 73 -26.49 -7.14 21.22
N GLY A 74 -25.62 -6.25 21.68
CA GLY A 74 -25.94 -4.83 21.85
C GLY A 74 -25.74 -4.04 20.55
N PRO A 75 -26.46 -2.92 20.35
CA PRO A 75 -26.31 -2.10 19.15
C PRO A 75 -24.92 -1.46 19.07
N SER A 76 -24.31 -1.50 17.89
CA SER A 76 -23.06 -0.79 17.62
C SER A 76 -23.31 0.67 17.22
N ILE A 77 -22.22 1.39 16.92
CA ILE A 77 -22.29 2.74 16.35
C ILE A 77 -22.98 2.74 14.98
N TRP A 78 -22.90 1.67 14.19
CA TRP A 78 -23.51 1.59 12.86
C TRP A 78 -25.01 1.30 12.90
N ASP A 79 -25.47 0.45 13.83
CA ASP A 79 -26.89 0.29 14.15
C ASP A 79 -27.48 1.64 14.55
N THR A 80 -26.85 2.29 15.53
CA THR A 80 -27.27 3.60 16.03
C THR A 80 -27.31 4.66 14.94
N PHE A 81 -26.32 4.68 14.04
CA PHE A 81 -26.23 5.65 12.95
C PHE A 81 -27.29 5.39 11.87
N SER A 82 -27.39 4.18 11.33
CA SER A 82 -28.35 3.87 10.26
C SER A 82 -29.81 3.94 10.72
N HIS A 83 -30.11 3.60 11.99
CA HIS A 83 -31.48 3.70 12.53
C HIS A 83 -31.89 5.15 12.84
N LYS A 84 -30.98 6.01 13.33
CA LYS A 84 -31.30 7.40 13.70
C LYS A 84 -31.11 8.40 12.57
N HIS A 85 -30.23 8.09 11.63
CA HIS A 85 -29.90 8.92 10.47
C HIS A 85 -30.02 8.12 9.15
N PRO A 86 -31.18 7.50 8.86
CA PRO A 86 -31.38 6.75 7.62
C PRO A 86 -31.23 7.63 6.36
N GLU A 87 -31.37 8.96 6.46
CA GLU A 87 -31.02 9.92 5.41
C GLU A 87 -29.53 10.00 5.06
N HIS A 88 -28.65 9.39 5.87
CA HIS A 88 -27.23 9.24 5.57
C HIS A 88 -26.89 7.87 4.96
N ILE A 89 -27.88 6.98 4.78
CA ILE A 89 -27.76 5.73 4.02
C ILE A 89 -28.50 5.91 2.68
N SER A 90 -27.84 5.63 1.56
CA SER A 90 -28.32 6.02 0.22
C SER A 90 -29.68 5.44 -0.18
N ASP A 91 -30.03 4.26 0.31
CA ASP A 91 -31.32 3.58 0.12
C ASP A 91 -32.17 3.54 1.41
N ARG A 92 -31.70 4.21 2.48
CA ARG A 92 -32.28 4.23 3.84
C ARG A 92 -32.33 2.86 4.54
N SER A 93 -31.55 1.89 4.08
CA SER A 93 -31.44 0.55 4.70
C SER A 93 -30.56 0.54 5.96
N ASN A 94 -30.42 -0.65 6.58
CA ASN A 94 -29.58 -0.89 7.74
C ASN A 94 -28.93 -2.30 7.67
N GLY A 95 -28.06 -2.63 8.62
CA GLY A 95 -27.37 -3.92 8.71
C GLY A 95 -28.15 -5.02 9.45
N ASP A 96 -29.43 -4.85 9.77
CA ASP A 96 -30.14 -5.70 10.74
C ASP A 96 -30.20 -7.18 10.32
N VAL A 97 -30.31 -7.41 9.01
CA VAL A 97 -30.35 -8.74 8.36
C VAL A 97 -29.14 -8.98 7.45
N ALA A 98 -28.57 -7.93 6.84
CA ALA A 98 -27.43 -8.00 5.93
C ALA A 98 -27.57 -9.13 4.86
N VAL A 99 -26.71 -10.16 4.88
CA VAL A 99 -26.87 -11.39 4.06
C VAL A 99 -27.13 -12.64 4.91
N ASP A 100 -27.57 -12.45 6.16
CA ASP A 100 -27.98 -13.50 7.10
C ASP A 100 -26.86 -14.53 7.38
N GLN A 101 -25.60 -14.08 7.35
CA GLN A 101 -24.44 -14.96 7.55
C GLN A 101 -24.35 -15.51 8.98
N TYR A 102 -24.98 -14.86 9.97
CA TYR A 102 -25.07 -15.31 11.35
C TYR A 102 -25.85 -16.63 11.50
N HIS A 103 -26.82 -16.92 10.64
CA HIS A 103 -27.52 -18.23 10.62
C HIS A 103 -26.90 -19.24 9.67
N ARG A 104 -25.91 -18.83 8.87
CA ARG A 104 -25.34 -19.61 7.76
C ARG A 104 -23.88 -20.01 7.98
N TYR A 105 -23.31 -19.72 9.16
CA TYR A 105 -21.98 -20.21 9.51
C TYR A 105 -22.01 -21.69 9.93
N LYS A 106 -20.90 -22.40 9.73
CA LYS A 106 -20.79 -23.82 10.10
C LYS A 106 -20.40 -23.95 11.57
N ALA A 107 -21.13 -24.77 12.34
CA ALA A 107 -20.92 -24.97 13.78
C ALA A 107 -19.48 -25.34 14.17
N PHE A 108 -18.75 -26.05 13.30
CA PHE A 108 -17.30 -26.18 13.38
C PHE A 108 -16.68 -25.82 12.03
N GLN A 109 -15.75 -24.86 12.03
CA GLN A 109 -15.07 -24.43 10.80
C GLN A 109 -13.67 -25.03 10.64
N LYS A 110 -13.05 -25.54 11.72
CA LYS A 110 -11.60 -25.88 11.78
C LYS A 110 -10.73 -24.75 11.20
N GLY A 111 -11.17 -23.51 11.40
CA GLY A 111 -10.55 -22.33 10.83
C GLY A 111 -9.20 -22.02 11.48
N LEU A 112 -8.35 -21.34 10.71
CA LEU A 112 -7.16 -20.68 11.23
C LEU A 112 -7.57 -19.27 11.70
N ILE A 113 -7.01 -18.78 12.79
CA ILE A 113 -7.22 -17.40 13.27
C ILE A 113 -5.95 -16.55 13.09
N GLY A 114 -6.13 -15.27 12.80
CA GLY A 114 -5.02 -14.35 12.57
C GLY A 114 -5.48 -12.90 12.63
N ILE A 115 -4.53 -12.00 12.89
CA ILE A 115 -4.74 -10.55 12.87
C ILE A 115 -4.24 -9.98 11.54
N SER A 116 -4.99 -9.06 10.94
CA SER A 116 -4.51 -8.25 9.81
C SER A 116 -3.79 -7.01 10.33
N LEU A 117 -2.56 -6.80 9.86
CA LEU A 117 -1.71 -5.67 10.23
C LEU A 117 -1.37 -4.85 8.97
N ASN A 118 -1.62 -3.55 9.01
CA ASN A 118 -1.19 -2.63 7.98
C ASN A 118 0.29 -2.26 8.17
N CYS A 119 1.08 -2.35 7.10
CA CYS A 119 2.50 -2.02 7.17
C CYS A 119 3.02 -1.51 5.82
N HIS A 120 3.62 -0.32 5.82
CA HIS A 120 4.45 0.15 4.72
C HIS A 120 5.85 -0.46 4.83
N TRP A 121 6.57 -0.52 3.71
CA TRP A 121 8.02 -0.68 3.80
C TRP A 121 8.70 0.69 4.03
N PHE A 122 9.87 0.68 4.67
CA PHE A 122 10.62 1.89 4.97
C PHE A 122 12.05 1.77 4.45
N ILE A 123 12.44 2.67 3.55
CA ILE A 123 13.80 2.79 3.03
C ILE A 123 14.53 3.89 3.81
N PRO A 124 15.78 3.71 4.26
CA PRO A 124 16.58 4.80 4.81
C PRO A 124 16.66 5.98 3.83
N PHE A 125 16.41 7.21 4.30
CA PHE A 125 16.44 8.38 3.43
C PHE A 125 17.83 8.57 2.80
N SER A 126 18.87 8.61 3.62
CA SER A 126 20.28 8.60 3.22
C SER A 126 20.99 7.29 3.60
N ASN A 127 22.30 7.21 3.34
CA ASN A 127 23.17 6.13 3.81
C ASN A 127 23.63 6.31 5.27
N ASP A 128 23.13 7.31 6.01
CA ASP A 128 23.45 7.47 7.43
C ASP A 128 22.88 6.30 8.26
N THR A 129 23.70 5.80 9.19
CA THR A 129 23.31 4.88 10.26
C THR A 129 22.10 5.37 11.07
N LEU A 130 21.87 6.68 11.17
CA LEU A 130 20.73 7.29 11.84
C LEU A 130 19.42 7.06 11.06
N ASP A 131 19.47 7.10 9.72
CA ASP A 131 18.35 6.83 8.82
C ASP A 131 18.07 5.32 8.71
N ASP A 132 19.11 4.48 8.71
CA ASP A 132 18.97 3.03 8.89
C ASP A 132 18.23 2.69 10.19
N ARG A 133 18.61 3.34 11.29
CA ARG A 133 17.88 3.25 12.57
C ARG A 133 16.48 3.86 12.47
N ALA A 134 16.24 4.86 11.61
CA ALA A 134 14.92 5.45 11.41
C ALA A 134 13.96 4.50 10.70
N ALA A 135 14.38 3.86 9.60
CA ALA A 135 13.60 2.81 8.95
C ALA A 135 13.28 1.65 9.90
N LYS A 136 14.24 1.26 10.76
CA LYS A 136 14.02 0.22 11.78
C LYS A 136 13.04 0.65 12.88
N ARG A 137 13.10 1.90 13.36
CA ARG A 137 12.09 2.48 14.28
C ARG A 137 10.72 2.54 13.65
N ALA A 138 10.61 2.94 12.38
CA ALA A 138 9.34 2.99 11.65
C ALA A 138 8.65 1.61 11.59
N LEU A 139 9.41 0.56 11.23
CA LEU A 139 8.92 -0.81 11.25
C LEU A 139 8.54 -1.28 12.67
N ASP A 140 9.28 -0.86 13.70
CA ASP A 140 8.93 -1.17 15.10
C ASP A 140 7.63 -0.49 15.53
N PHE A 141 7.42 0.80 15.22
CA PHE A 141 6.18 1.52 15.58
C PHE A 141 4.97 1.08 14.77
N MET A 142 5.10 0.83 13.46
CA MET A 142 3.95 0.47 12.61
C MET A 142 3.54 -1.00 12.75
N PHE A 143 4.52 -1.92 12.78
CA PHE A 143 4.27 -3.37 12.72
C PHE A 143 4.80 -4.12 13.94
N GLY A 144 5.96 -3.72 14.47
CA GLY A 144 6.54 -4.31 15.68
C GLY A 144 5.70 -4.11 16.94
N TRP A 145 4.93 -3.02 17.02
CA TRP A 145 3.99 -2.73 18.12
C TRP A 145 3.04 -3.91 18.33
N TYR A 146 2.50 -4.49 17.25
CA TYR A 146 1.59 -5.63 17.31
C TYR A 146 2.31 -6.97 17.18
N MET A 147 3.24 -7.10 16.22
CA MET A 147 3.89 -8.37 15.91
C MET A 147 4.90 -8.85 16.97
N GLN A 148 5.53 -7.93 17.72
CA GLN A 148 6.49 -8.33 18.74
C GLN A 148 5.82 -8.88 20.03
N PRO A 149 4.71 -8.32 20.53
CA PRO A 149 3.88 -8.99 21.53
C PRO A 149 3.42 -10.39 21.09
N LEU A 150 2.92 -10.53 19.85
CA LEU A 150 2.46 -11.83 19.34
C LEU A 150 3.55 -12.91 19.25
N THR A 151 4.83 -12.51 19.14
CA THR A 151 5.95 -13.45 18.98
C THR A 151 6.89 -13.55 20.18
N ARG A 152 6.80 -12.61 21.13
CA ARG A 152 7.74 -12.48 22.27
C ARG A 152 7.09 -11.95 23.56
N GLY A 153 5.78 -11.70 23.56
CA GLY A 153 5.01 -11.24 24.71
C GLY A 153 5.36 -9.83 25.22
N LYS A 154 6.13 -9.05 24.45
CA LYS A 154 6.67 -7.73 24.81
C LYS A 154 6.81 -6.80 23.60
N TYR A 155 6.51 -5.52 23.78
CA TYR A 155 6.68 -4.49 22.76
C TYR A 155 8.16 -4.31 22.33
N PRO A 156 8.43 -3.67 21.18
CA PRO A 156 9.79 -3.38 20.73
C PRO A 156 10.60 -2.58 21.76
N LYS A 157 11.89 -2.94 21.94
CA LYS A 157 12.79 -2.24 22.87
C LYS A 157 12.92 -0.75 22.54
N THR A 158 12.97 -0.43 21.25
CA THR A 158 12.96 0.92 20.68
C THR A 158 11.78 1.75 21.17
N MET A 159 10.58 1.16 21.22
CA MET A 159 9.38 1.83 21.72
C MET A 159 9.44 2.05 23.24
N HIS A 160 9.81 1.04 24.03
CA HIS A 160 10.01 1.21 25.48
C HIS A 160 11.03 2.33 25.79
N SER A 161 12.13 2.42 25.04
CA SER A 161 13.16 3.46 25.20
C SER A 161 12.72 4.87 24.76
N LEU A 162 11.64 5.01 23.98
CA LEU A 162 11.17 6.30 23.47
C LEU A 162 9.89 6.79 24.16
N LEU A 163 9.02 5.87 24.58
CA LEU A 163 7.73 6.15 25.22
C LEU A 163 7.83 6.13 26.75
N GLY A 164 8.78 5.40 27.33
CA GLY A 164 8.94 5.26 28.77
C GLY A 164 7.68 4.72 29.44
N SER A 165 7.23 5.39 30.51
CA SER A 165 6.03 5.04 31.27
C SER A 165 4.71 5.19 30.49
N ARG A 166 4.70 5.86 29.33
CA ARG A 166 3.50 5.96 28.47
C ARG A 166 3.18 4.68 27.72
N LEU A 167 4.15 3.75 27.60
CA LEU A 167 3.93 2.42 27.07
C LEU A 167 3.78 1.43 28.24
N PRO A 168 2.57 0.89 28.50
CA PRO A 168 2.38 -0.06 29.60
C PRO A 168 3.18 -1.35 29.36
N ASN A 169 3.42 -2.09 30.44
CA ASN A 169 3.99 -3.44 30.36
C ASN A 169 2.87 -4.47 30.49
N PHE A 170 2.98 -5.58 29.76
CA PHE A 170 2.14 -6.75 29.99
C PHE A 170 2.54 -7.42 31.31
N THR A 171 1.53 -7.91 32.04
CA THR A 171 1.73 -8.95 33.08
C THR A 171 2.29 -10.24 32.49
N GLU A 172 2.81 -11.15 33.31
CA GLU A 172 3.34 -12.42 32.79
C GLU A 172 2.23 -13.27 32.15
N GLU A 173 1.02 -13.19 32.69
CA GLU A 173 -0.20 -13.85 32.23
C GLU A 173 -0.61 -13.33 30.86
N GLN A 174 -0.69 -12.01 30.68
CA GLN A 174 -0.94 -11.38 29.38
C GLN A 174 0.18 -11.70 28.38
N SER A 175 1.44 -11.72 28.83
CA SER A 175 2.60 -12.06 28.00
C SER A 175 2.50 -13.49 27.46
N LYS A 176 2.09 -14.46 28.30
CA LYS A 176 1.81 -15.84 27.91
C LYS A 176 0.62 -15.96 26.95
N LEU A 177 -0.48 -15.22 27.19
CA LEU A 177 -1.67 -15.22 26.34
C LEU A 177 -1.43 -14.65 24.93
N LEU A 178 -0.42 -13.78 24.77
CA LEU A 178 -0.08 -13.16 23.48
C LEU A 178 0.89 -13.99 22.64
N ILE A 179 1.77 -14.78 23.25
CA ILE A 179 2.81 -15.52 22.52
C ILE A 179 2.17 -16.67 21.73
N GLY A 180 2.17 -16.54 20.40
CA GLY A 180 1.64 -17.55 19.48
C GLY A 180 0.12 -17.57 19.38
N SER A 181 -0.59 -16.51 19.77
CA SER A 181 -2.05 -16.40 19.67
C SER A 181 -2.56 -16.14 18.24
N PHE A 182 -1.93 -16.76 17.24
CA PHE A 182 -2.25 -16.64 15.83
C PHE A 182 -1.73 -17.86 15.05
N ASP A 183 -2.52 -18.37 14.10
CA ASP A 183 -2.10 -19.36 13.11
C ASP A 183 -1.43 -18.71 11.90
N PHE A 184 -1.89 -17.49 11.55
CA PHE A 184 -1.37 -16.69 10.45
C PHE A 184 -1.36 -15.19 10.76
N ILE A 185 -0.62 -14.42 9.97
CA ILE A 185 -0.67 -12.95 9.95
C ILE A 185 -1.30 -12.49 8.63
N GLY A 186 -2.37 -11.70 8.73
CA GLY A 186 -2.85 -10.90 7.62
C GLY A 186 -1.93 -9.69 7.44
N LEU A 187 -1.57 -9.37 6.20
CA LEU A 187 -0.72 -8.23 5.87
C LEU A 187 -1.45 -7.33 4.87
N ASN A 188 -1.68 -6.08 5.26
CA ASN A 188 -2.23 -5.05 4.40
C ASN A 188 -1.08 -4.15 3.93
N TYR A 189 -0.79 -4.15 2.64
CA TYR A 189 0.34 -3.41 2.04
C TYR A 189 -0.10 -2.58 0.84
N TYR A 190 0.31 -1.32 0.80
CA TYR A 190 -0.04 -0.39 -0.27
C TYR A 190 1.15 0.40 -0.86
N THR A 191 2.11 0.80 -0.02
CA THR A 191 3.13 1.80 -0.38
C THR A 191 4.44 1.62 0.42
N THR A 192 5.46 2.39 0.05
CA THR A 192 6.74 2.51 0.75
C THR A 192 7.03 3.99 1.02
N ASN A 193 7.65 4.29 2.16
CA ASN A 193 8.18 5.64 2.43
C ASN A 193 9.70 5.60 2.60
N TYR A 194 10.36 6.72 2.34
CA TYR A 194 11.65 7.00 2.94
C TYR A 194 11.47 7.41 4.41
N ALA A 195 12.43 7.01 5.24
CA ALA A 195 12.50 7.30 6.66
C ALA A 195 13.82 8.03 6.97
N ALA A 196 13.74 9.30 7.36
CA ALA A 196 14.88 10.08 7.87
C ALA A 196 14.84 10.20 9.40
N HIS A 197 15.98 10.31 10.07
CA HIS A 197 16.02 10.56 11.51
C HIS A 197 15.63 11.99 11.86
N ILE A 198 14.77 12.15 12.88
CA ILE A 198 14.48 13.44 13.50
C ILE A 198 15.20 13.57 14.85
N SER A 199 16.12 14.53 14.93
CA SER A 199 16.83 14.94 16.16
C SER A 199 16.03 15.93 17.02
N GLN A 200 14.75 15.63 17.31
CA GLN A 200 13.91 16.47 18.18
C GLN A 200 14.19 16.19 19.68
N PRO A 201 14.19 17.22 20.55
CA PRO A 201 14.21 17.04 21.99
C PRO A 201 12.93 16.33 22.49
N ILE A 202 13.00 15.73 23.67
CA ILE A 202 11.84 15.07 24.27
C ILE A 202 10.89 16.13 24.83
N ASN A 203 9.83 16.43 24.08
CA ASN A 203 8.82 17.37 24.53
C ASN A 203 7.89 16.69 25.56
N ASN A 204 8.32 16.69 26.83
CA ASN A 204 7.64 16.05 27.96
C ASN A 204 6.29 16.72 28.36
N SER A 205 5.76 17.64 27.56
CA SER A 205 4.56 18.44 27.84
C SER A 205 3.22 17.69 27.68
N GLY A 206 3.23 16.36 27.83
CA GLY A 206 2.06 15.48 27.71
C GLY A 206 1.56 15.24 26.27
N ASN A 207 1.42 16.31 25.49
CA ASN A 207 0.77 16.31 24.18
C ASN A 207 1.76 15.99 23.03
N THR A 208 2.43 14.84 23.10
CA THR A 208 3.24 14.30 21.98
C THR A 208 2.38 13.48 21.01
N THR A 209 2.65 13.59 19.72
CA THR A 209 1.96 12.84 18.65
C THR A 209 2.68 11.54 18.31
N TYR A 210 1.96 10.58 17.73
CA TYR A 210 2.52 9.34 17.19
C TYR A 210 3.77 9.59 16.32
N PHE A 211 3.71 10.57 15.41
CA PHE A 211 4.83 10.89 14.51
C PHE A 211 6.06 11.40 15.26
N GLN A 212 5.88 12.30 16.24
CA GLN A 212 6.96 12.79 17.10
C GLN A 212 7.60 11.66 17.91
N ASP A 213 6.78 10.74 18.46
CA ASP A 213 7.25 9.59 19.24
C ASP A 213 8.14 8.63 18.44
N THR A 214 7.86 8.42 17.14
CA THR A 214 8.73 7.59 16.27
C THR A 214 10.14 8.17 16.10
N ARG A 215 10.27 9.51 16.18
CA ARG A 215 11.42 10.31 15.73
C ARG A 215 11.88 9.98 14.30
N VAL A 216 10.91 9.80 13.40
CA VAL A 216 11.12 9.56 11.96
C VAL A 216 10.40 10.62 11.15
N ASN A 217 11.07 11.19 10.15
CA ASN A 217 10.41 11.96 9.10
C ASN A 217 10.04 11.00 7.97
N PHE A 218 8.75 10.93 7.65
CA PHE A 218 8.22 10.10 6.58
C PHE A 218 8.06 10.94 5.33
N THR A 219 8.69 10.52 4.24
CA THR A 219 8.55 11.20 2.94
C THR A 219 8.42 10.18 1.82
N THR A 220 7.59 10.49 0.83
CA THR A 220 7.45 9.74 -0.42
C THR A 220 8.45 10.20 -1.49
N GLU A 221 9.21 11.26 -1.21
CA GLU A 221 10.19 11.87 -2.11
C GLU A 221 11.57 12.00 -1.46
N ARG A 222 12.61 11.87 -2.29
CA ARG A 222 14.01 12.11 -1.92
C ARG A 222 14.68 12.93 -3.02
N ASN A 223 15.28 14.06 -2.64
CA ASN A 223 15.94 14.99 -3.56
C ASN A 223 15.04 15.41 -4.75
N GLY A 224 13.75 15.68 -4.48
CA GLY A 224 12.75 16.03 -5.49
C GLY A 224 12.32 14.88 -6.42
N SER A 225 12.77 13.65 -6.17
CA SER A 225 12.36 12.45 -6.91
C SER A 225 11.42 11.58 -6.08
N PRO A 226 10.21 11.24 -6.57
CA PRO A 226 9.30 10.35 -5.85
C PRO A 226 9.80 8.90 -5.85
N ILE A 227 9.44 8.16 -4.81
CA ILE A 227 9.84 6.75 -4.59
C ILE A 227 9.29 5.79 -5.67
N GLY A 228 8.19 6.17 -6.32
CA GLY A 228 7.55 5.49 -7.45
C GLY A 228 6.42 6.36 -8.03
N PRO A 229 5.64 5.86 -9.00
CA PRO A 229 4.43 6.53 -9.47
C PRO A 229 3.44 6.77 -8.32
N ARG A 230 2.77 7.93 -8.28
CA ARG A 230 1.70 8.20 -7.30
C ARG A 230 0.35 7.76 -7.88
N ALA A 231 -0.50 7.15 -7.05
CA ALA A 231 -1.90 6.88 -7.39
C ALA A 231 -2.77 8.14 -7.16
N ALA A 232 -4.10 8.02 -7.13
CA ALA A 232 -4.96 9.18 -6.89
C ALA A 232 -4.74 9.78 -5.48
N SER A 233 -4.64 8.93 -4.47
CA SER A 233 -4.29 9.30 -3.10
C SER A 233 -2.94 10.00 -2.98
N SER A 234 -2.86 11.02 -2.12
CA SER A 234 -1.62 11.74 -1.81
C SER A 234 -0.59 10.91 -1.04
N TRP A 235 -1.01 9.81 -0.41
CA TRP A 235 -0.16 8.94 0.42
C TRP A 235 0.30 7.64 -0.29
N LEU A 236 -0.36 7.25 -1.40
CA LEU A 236 -0.12 5.97 -2.07
C LEU A 236 0.83 6.14 -3.26
N TYR A 237 2.04 5.59 -3.10
CA TYR A 237 3.07 5.55 -4.14
C TYR A 237 3.40 4.08 -4.45
N VAL A 238 3.37 3.74 -5.73
CA VAL A 238 3.46 2.38 -6.26
C VAL A 238 4.91 1.88 -6.16
N TYR A 239 5.21 1.11 -5.11
CA TYR A 239 6.54 0.56 -4.87
C TYR A 239 6.52 -0.97 -4.58
N PRO A 240 6.27 -1.81 -5.59
CA PRO A 240 5.99 -3.24 -5.40
C PRO A 240 7.17 -4.04 -4.82
N ARG A 241 8.40 -3.55 -4.99
CA ARG A 241 9.59 -4.13 -4.36
C ARG A 241 9.51 -4.11 -2.83
N GLY A 242 8.90 -3.07 -2.25
CA GLY A 242 8.80 -2.91 -0.80
C GLY A 242 8.03 -4.05 -0.13
N LEU A 243 7.02 -4.62 -0.80
CA LEU A 243 6.31 -5.80 -0.32
C LEU A 243 7.23 -7.02 -0.20
N ARG A 244 8.14 -7.26 -1.15
CA ARG A 244 9.13 -8.35 -1.03
C ARG A 244 10.09 -8.12 0.14
N GLU A 245 10.65 -6.92 0.27
CA GLU A 245 11.61 -6.65 1.35
C GLU A 245 10.94 -6.75 2.74
N LEU A 246 9.67 -6.32 2.85
CA LEU A 246 8.84 -6.49 4.04
C LEU A 246 8.55 -7.97 4.34
N LEU A 247 8.18 -8.77 3.34
CA LEU A 247 7.96 -10.21 3.47
C LEU A 247 9.22 -10.96 3.94
N LEU A 248 10.39 -10.60 3.40
CA LEU A 248 11.69 -11.15 3.83
C LEU A 248 12.07 -10.69 5.25
N TYR A 249 11.81 -9.43 5.59
CA TYR A 249 11.98 -8.91 6.95
C TYR A 249 11.10 -9.67 7.96
N ILE A 250 9.84 -9.95 7.62
CA ILE A 250 8.93 -10.73 8.47
C ILE A 250 9.45 -12.16 8.63
N LYS A 251 9.87 -12.81 7.53
CA LYS A 251 10.51 -14.13 7.54
C LYS A 251 11.68 -14.19 8.53
N ILE A 252 12.58 -13.21 8.46
CA ILE A 252 13.82 -13.21 9.26
C ILE A 252 13.56 -12.81 10.73
N LYS A 253 12.86 -11.69 10.98
CA LYS A 253 12.68 -11.14 12.34
C LYS A 253 11.69 -11.92 13.21
N TYR A 254 10.70 -12.57 12.58
CA TYR A 254 9.56 -13.21 13.25
C TYR A 254 9.42 -14.71 12.94
N LYS A 255 10.50 -15.38 12.50
CA LYS A 255 10.59 -16.84 12.30
C LYS A 255 9.66 -17.44 11.22
N ASN A 256 9.40 -16.72 10.14
CA ASN A 256 8.63 -17.20 8.98
C ASN A 256 7.23 -17.76 9.35
N PRO A 257 6.33 -16.91 9.90
CA PRO A 257 4.93 -17.25 10.11
C PRO A 257 4.21 -17.50 8.77
N VAL A 258 3.03 -18.10 8.81
CA VAL A 258 2.13 -18.10 7.64
C VAL A 258 1.60 -16.69 7.44
N ILE A 259 1.62 -16.20 6.19
CA ILE A 259 1.19 -14.85 5.82
C ILE A 259 0.10 -14.95 4.77
N TYR A 260 -0.95 -14.14 4.91
CA TYR A 260 -1.90 -13.85 3.84
C TYR A 260 -1.82 -12.36 3.52
N ILE A 261 -1.72 -11.98 2.25
CA ILE A 261 -1.85 -10.58 1.86
C ILE A 261 -3.35 -10.27 1.86
N THR A 262 -3.86 -9.77 2.99
CA THR A 262 -5.30 -9.57 3.21
C THR A 262 -5.84 -8.31 2.53
N GLU A 263 -4.97 -7.33 2.25
CA GLU A 263 -5.26 -6.20 1.37
C GLU A 263 -3.99 -5.79 0.58
N ASN A 264 -4.17 -5.52 -0.71
CA ASN A 264 -3.22 -4.81 -1.56
C ASN A 264 -3.97 -4.26 -2.79
N GLY A 265 -3.68 -3.04 -3.23
CA GLY A 265 -4.34 -2.42 -4.38
C GLY A 265 -4.01 -0.93 -4.57
N MET A 266 -4.62 -0.29 -5.57
CA MET A 266 -4.47 1.16 -5.82
C MET A 266 -5.76 1.84 -6.27
N ASP A 267 -5.84 3.13 -6.00
CA ASP A 267 -6.96 3.99 -6.29
C ASP A 267 -6.78 4.85 -7.55
N GLU A 268 -7.90 5.11 -8.20
CA GLU A 268 -8.07 6.15 -9.22
C GLU A 268 -9.07 7.19 -8.71
N SER A 269 -8.99 8.41 -9.24
CA SER A 269 -9.97 9.46 -8.95
C SER A 269 -11.33 9.07 -9.53
N ASN A 270 -12.42 9.38 -8.81
CA ASN A 270 -13.77 9.33 -9.38
C ASN A 270 -14.00 10.55 -10.29
N ASP A 271 -13.35 10.56 -11.45
CA ASP A 271 -13.42 11.67 -12.40
C ASP A 271 -14.78 11.68 -13.12
N PRO A 272 -15.60 12.75 -12.99
CA PRO A 272 -16.92 12.84 -13.58
C PRO A 272 -16.90 13.27 -15.06
N THR A 273 -15.73 13.54 -15.65
CA THR A 273 -15.58 13.95 -17.06
C THR A 273 -15.36 12.77 -18.01
N LEU A 274 -14.92 11.62 -17.49
CA LEU A 274 -14.74 10.39 -18.27
C LEU A 274 -16.08 9.77 -18.66
N SER A 275 -16.14 9.19 -19.86
CA SER A 275 -17.19 8.25 -20.21
C SER A 275 -17.06 6.95 -19.40
N LEU A 276 -18.14 6.16 -19.37
CA LEU A 276 -18.10 4.84 -18.73
C LEU A 276 -17.03 3.92 -19.35
N GLU A 277 -16.80 3.99 -20.67
CA GLU A 277 -15.78 3.15 -21.33
C GLU A 277 -14.37 3.51 -20.85
N GLU A 278 -14.05 4.80 -20.76
CA GLU A 278 -12.78 5.29 -20.22
C GLU A 278 -12.62 4.96 -18.72
N ALA A 279 -13.68 5.09 -17.93
CA ALA A 279 -13.69 4.77 -16.50
C ALA A 279 -13.53 3.26 -16.18
N LEU A 280 -13.60 2.39 -17.18
CA LEU A 280 -13.31 0.95 -17.07
C LEU A 280 -11.90 0.58 -17.55
N MET A 281 -11.15 1.49 -18.18
CA MET A 281 -9.84 1.27 -18.81
C MET A 281 -8.65 1.34 -17.83
N ASP A 282 -8.77 0.70 -16.67
CA ASP A 282 -7.87 0.80 -15.50
C ASP A 282 -6.52 0.07 -15.64
N THR A 283 -5.80 0.33 -16.73
CA THR A 283 -4.54 -0.33 -17.09
C THR A 283 -3.42 -0.15 -16.04
N TYR A 284 -3.38 0.98 -15.34
CA TYR A 284 -2.44 1.20 -14.23
C TYR A 284 -2.72 0.27 -13.03
N ARG A 285 -3.99 -0.03 -12.75
CA ARG A 285 -4.37 -0.98 -11.70
C ARG A 285 -3.94 -2.41 -12.06
N ILE A 286 -3.95 -2.78 -13.35
CA ILE A 286 -3.38 -4.06 -13.83
C ILE A 286 -1.86 -4.10 -13.60
N ASP A 287 -1.11 -3.07 -14.00
CA ASP A 287 0.34 -3.01 -13.80
C ASP A 287 0.71 -3.09 -12.30
N TYR A 288 -0.03 -2.38 -11.44
CA TYR A 288 0.09 -2.47 -9.99
C TYR A 288 -0.06 -3.91 -9.49
N PHE A 289 -1.16 -4.58 -9.82
CA PHE A 289 -1.43 -5.94 -9.33
C PHE A 289 -0.40 -6.94 -9.86
N TYR A 290 -0.09 -6.89 -11.15
CA TYR A 290 0.92 -7.74 -11.77
C TYR A 290 2.29 -7.60 -11.07
N ARG A 291 2.77 -6.36 -10.85
CA ARG A 291 4.09 -6.15 -10.22
C ARG A 291 4.10 -6.59 -8.75
N HIS A 292 3.04 -6.34 -7.97
CA HIS A 292 2.98 -6.82 -6.58
C HIS A 292 2.93 -8.36 -6.51
N LEU A 293 2.15 -9.01 -7.37
CA LEU A 293 2.08 -10.47 -7.47
C LEU A 293 3.42 -11.08 -7.93
N TYR A 294 4.15 -10.43 -8.84
CA TYR A 294 5.52 -10.83 -9.20
C TYR A 294 6.48 -10.77 -8.00
N TYR A 295 6.43 -9.70 -7.20
CA TYR A 295 7.26 -9.57 -6.00
C TYR A 295 6.86 -10.54 -4.87
N ILE A 296 5.59 -10.95 -4.78
CA ILE A 296 5.16 -12.08 -3.94
C ILE A 296 5.70 -13.42 -4.48
N SER A 297 5.63 -13.67 -5.78
CA SER A 297 6.14 -14.91 -6.40
C SER A 297 7.67 -15.06 -6.22
N THR A 298 8.43 -13.96 -6.23
CA THR A 298 9.86 -13.99 -5.88
C THR A 298 10.09 -14.21 -4.38
N ALA A 299 9.31 -13.59 -3.48
CA ALA A 299 9.37 -13.89 -2.04
C ALA A 299 9.01 -15.36 -1.72
N LEU A 300 8.10 -15.97 -2.48
CA LEU A 300 7.77 -17.41 -2.40
C LEU A 300 8.95 -18.30 -2.81
N LYS A 301 9.66 -17.95 -3.91
CA LYS A 301 10.89 -18.64 -4.33
C LYS A 301 12.00 -18.51 -3.28
N ASP A 302 12.09 -17.36 -2.62
CA ASP A 302 12.96 -17.12 -1.47
C ASP A 302 12.45 -17.79 -0.18
N GLY A 303 11.36 -18.58 -0.21
CA GLY A 303 10.87 -19.39 0.91
C GLY A 303 10.17 -18.62 2.02
N VAL A 304 9.51 -17.48 1.72
CA VAL A 304 8.53 -16.86 2.62
C VAL A 304 7.20 -17.62 2.52
N LYS A 305 6.54 -17.92 3.65
CA LYS A 305 5.26 -18.64 3.67
C LYS A 305 4.05 -17.74 3.36
N VAL A 306 3.97 -17.17 2.16
CA VAL A 306 2.72 -16.51 1.71
C VAL A 306 1.74 -17.58 1.24
N HIS A 307 0.56 -17.66 1.85
CA HIS A 307 -0.45 -18.69 1.55
C HIS A 307 -1.66 -18.15 0.78
N GLY A 308 -1.82 -16.83 0.68
CA GLY A 308 -2.86 -16.25 -0.18
C GLY A 308 -2.75 -14.76 -0.41
N TYR A 309 -3.60 -14.27 -1.32
CA TYR A 309 -3.68 -12.89 -1.77
C TYR A 309 -5.13 -12.45 -1.99
N PHE A 310 -5.45 -11.25 -1.51
CA PHE A 310 -6.77 -10.63 -1.55
C PHE A 310 -6.61 -9.20 -2.09
N ALA A 311 -7.25 -8.90 -3.22
CA ALA A 311 -7.18 -7.59 -3.85
C ALA A 311 -8.09 -6.59 -3.13
N TRP A 312 -7.54 -5.44 -2.71
CA TRP A 312 -8.35 -4.29 -2.29
C TRP A 312 -8.66 -3.42 -3.53
N SER A 313 -9.90 -3.33 -4.01
CA SER A 313 -11.12 -3.96 -3.49
C SER A 313 -11.95 -4.64 -4.59
N LEU A 314 -12.94 -5.43 -4.19
CA LEU A 314 -13.82 -6.11 -5.15
C LEU A 314 -14.70 -5.11 -5.91
N LEU A 315 -15.24 -4.11 -5.21
CA LEU A 315 -16.15 -3.08 -5.72
C LEU A 315 -15.64 -1.70 -5.31
N ASP A 316 -15.84 -0.70 -6.17
CA ASP A 316 -15.74 0.70 -5.71
C ASP A 316 -16.71 0.91 -4.54
N ASN A 317 -16.27 1.61 -3.50
CA ASN A 317 -16.95 1.70 -2.21
C ASN A 317 -16.70 3.07 -1.54
N PHE A 318 -17.04 3.21 -0.27
CA PHE A 318 -16.84 4.43 0.51
C PHE A 318 -15.44 4.44 1.14
N GLU A 319 -14.50 5.15 0.51
CA GLU A 319 -13.07 5.16 0.89
C GLU A 319 -12.80 6.13 2.07
N TRP A 320 -13.45 5.85 3.21
CA TRP A 320 -13.27 6.54 4.48
C TRP A 320 -13.38 8.07 4.37
N GLY A 321 -12.34 8.83 4.77
CA GLY A 321 -12.33 10.29 4.72
C GLY A 321 -12.38 10.90 3.30
N ALA A 322 -12.20 10.08 2.25
CA ALA A 322 -12.37 10.50 0.86
C ALA A 322 -13.77 10.18 0.31
N GLY A 323 -14.58 9.39 1.04
CA GLY A 323 -15.88 8.92 0.61
C GLY A 323 -15.85 8.30 -0.80
N TYR A 324 -16.76 8.74 -1.67
CA TYR A 324 -16.84 8.26 -3.06
C TYR A 324 -15.96 9.05 -4.06
N THR A 325 -14.96 9.83 -3.62
CA THR A 325 -14.06 10.57 -4.53
C THR A 325 -12.91 9.74 -5.07
N LEU A 326 -12.67 8.56 -4.49
CA LEU A 326 -11.64 7.60 -4.87
C LEU A 326 -12.26 6.24 -5.20
N ARG A 327 -11.55 5.43 -5.99
CA ARG A 327 -12.02 4.14 -6.50
C ARG A 327 -10.89 3.09 -6.44
N PHE A 328 -10.90 2.20 -5.44
CA PHE A 328 -9.98 1.04 -5.37
C PHE A 328 -10.51 -0.23 -6.07
N GLY A 329 -11.79 -0.25 -6.46
CA GLY A 329 -12.46 -1.47 -6.90
C GLY A 329 -11.98 -1.97 -8.26
N ILE A 330 -11.88 -3.28 -8.42
CA ILE A 330 -11.74 -3.92 -9.75
C ILE A 330 -13.06 -3.95 -10.54
N ASN A 331 -14.18 -3.69 -9.87
CA ASN A 331 -15.48 -3.44 -10.49
C ASN A 331 -15.94 -2.01 -10.17
N PHE A 332 -16.34 -1.29 -11.22
CA PHE A 332 -16.91 0.05 -11.12
C PHE A 332 -18.34 -0.02 -10.60
N ILE A 333 -18.66 0.87 -9.66
CA ILE A 333 -20.03 1.13 -9.21
C ILE A 333 -20.49 2.47 -9.81
N ASP A 334 -21.58 2.43 -10.57
CA ASP A 334 -22.27 3.64 -11.00
C ASP A 334 -23.19 4.15 -9.89
N TYR A 335 -22.74 5.18 -9.17
CA TYR A 335 -23.51 5.83 -8.11
C TYR A 335 -24.69 6.69 -8.62
N LYS A 336 -24.88 6.81 -9.94
CA LYS A 336 -25.97 7.56 -10.58
C LYS A 336 -26.99 6.61 -11.25
N ASP A 337 -26.52 5.57 -11.95
CA ASP A 337 -27.36 4.50 -12.51
C ASP A 337 -27.60 3.38 -11.48
N ASN A 338 -28.38 3.66 -10.43
CA ASN A 338 -28.91 2.68 -9.46
C ASN A 338 -27.87 1.65 -8.90
N LEU A 339 -26.66 2.10 -8.57
CA LEU A 339 -25.55 1.26 -8.09
C LEU A 339 -25.19 0.13 -9.07
N LYS A 340 -25.28 0.34 -10.37
CA LYS A 340 -24.98 -0.69 -11.38
C LYS A 340 -23.49 -1.09 -11.35
N ARG A 341 -23.23 -2.39 -11.51
CA ARG A 341 -21.91 -3.01 -11.42
C ARG A 341 -21.34 -3.23 -12.82
N HIS A 342 -20.13 -2.72 -13.06
CA HIS A 342 -19.41 -2.89 -14.32
C HIS A 342 -18.02 -3.46 -14.07
N HIS A 343 -17.60 -4.46 -14.84
CA HIS A 343 -16.24 -5.02 -14.75
C HIS A 343 -15.24 -4.05 -15.38
N LYS A 344 -14.22 -3.62 -14.62
CA LYS A 344 -13.07 -2.89 -15.20
C LYS A 344 -12.13 -3.88 -15.90
N LEU A 345 -11.17 -3.38 -16.69
CA LEU A 345 -10.16 -4.23 -17.32
C LEU A 345 -9.39 -5.07 -16.27
N SER A 346 -9.14 -4.55 -15.06
CA SER A 346 -8.49 -5.29 -13.97
C SER A 346 -9.30 -6.49 -13.46
N ALA A 347 -10.64 -6.43 -13.43
CA ALA A 347 -11.48 -7.60 -13.12
C ALA A 347 -11.40 -8.66 -14.23
N HIS A 348 -11.37 -8.24 -15.50
CA HIS A 348 -11.16 -9.15 -16.62
C HIS A 348 -9.74 -9.76 -16.61
N TRP A 349 -8.72 -8.98 -16.28
CA TRP A 349 -7.35 -9.44 -16.09
C TRP A 349 -7.25 -10.45 -14.95
N PHE A 350 -7.79 -10.15 -13.76
CA PHE A 350 -7.80 -11.10 -12.62
C PHE A 350 -8.53 -12.40 -12.96
N ARG A 351 -9.71 -12.31 -13.59
CA ARG A 351 -10.46 -13.49 -14.06
C ARG A 351 -9.63 -14.35 -15.01
N ASN A 352 -8.85 -13.74 -15.90
CA ASN A 352 -8.00 -14.45 -16.85
C ASN A 352 -6.74 -15.02 -16.17
N PHE A 353 -6.09 -14.27 -15.27
CA PHE A 353 -4.94 -14.68 -14.46
C PHE A 353 -5.24 -15.88 -13.54
N LEU A 354 -6.45 -15.91 -12.95
CA LEU A 354 -6.91 -16.97 -12.04
C LEU A 354 -7.37 -18.25 -12.76
N ARG A 355 -7.70 -18.18 -14.05
CA ARG A 355 -7.99 -19.38 -14.84
C ARG A 355 -6.72 -20.22 -14.94
N LYS A 356 -6.85 -21.52 -14.63
CA LYS A 356 -5.85 -22.50 -15.06
C LYS A 356 -5.91 -22.58 -16.58
N GLN A 357 -4.74 -22.56 -17.22
CA GLN A 357 -4.55 -23.09 -18.57
C GLN A 357 -4.50 -24.62 -18.47
#